data_AF-A0A381F3E7-F1
#
_entry.id   AF-A0A381F3E7-F1
#
_cell.length_a   1.000
_cell.length_b   1.000
_cell.length_c   1.000
_cell.angle_alpha   90.00
_cell.angle_beta   90.00
_cell.angle_gamma   90.00
#
_symmetry.space_group_name_H-M   'P 1'
#
loop_
_entity.id
_entity.type
_entity.pdbx_description
1 polymer ?
#
loop_
_entity_poly.entity_id
_entity_poly.type
_entity_poly.pdbx_seq_one_letter_code
_entity_poly.pdbx_strand_id
1 'polypeptide(L)' 'MIENNITQKELDNPLNEHLMYISEIKNKLIEAYEAIEDLYGYYEHNSNFANQIIHLAYKLEYINKDLNELFGLE' A
#
# COMPACT_ATOMS: atom_id res chain seq x y z
N MET A 1 -15.02 -5.18 2.43
CA MET A 1 -14.07 -6.30 2.22
C MET A 1 -14.46 -6.99 0.93
N ILE A 2 -13.54 -7.06 -0.04
CA ILE A 2 -13.74 -7.89 -1.24
C ILE A 2 -13.33 -9.32 -0.83
N GLU A 3 -14.27 -10.25 -0.84
CA GLU A 3 -14.01 -11.66 -0.55
C GLU A 3 -13.31 -12.30 -1.76
N ASN A 4 -12.00 -12.52 -1.65
CA ASN A 4 -11.24 -13.30 -2.62
C ASN A 4 -11.50 -14.80 -2.40
N ASN A 5 -12.54 -15.34 -3.04
CA ASN A 5 -12.83 -16.77 -3.11
C ASN A 5 -11.93 -17.48 -4.14
N ILE A 6 -10.61 -17.40 -3.95
CA ILE A 6 -9.64 -18.15 -4.77
C ILE A 6 -9.46 -19.53 -4.13
N THR A 7 -9.70 -20.60 -4.89
CA THR A 7 -9.51 -21.97 -4.41
C THR A 7 -8.03 -22.35 -4.36
N GLN A 8 -7.64 -23.28 -3.47
CA GLN A 8 -6.23 -23.71 -3.33
C GLN A 8 -5.60 -24.19 -4.67
N LYS A 9 -6.43 -24.76 -5.54
CA LYS A 9 -6.03 -25.24 -6.87
C LYS A 9 -5.78 -24.11 -7.88
N GLU A 10 -6.32 -22.92 -7.63
CA GLU A 10 -6.07 -21.71 -8.41
C GLU A 10 -4.81 -20.99 -7.92
N LEU A 11 -4.43 -21.15 -6.64
CA LEU A 11 -3.14 -20.69 -6.11
C LEU A 11 -1.96 -21.51 -6.63
N ASP A 12 -2.18 -22.76 -7.05
CA ASP A 12 -1.17 -23.59 -7.73
C ASP A 12 -0.75 -23.01 -9.10
N ASN A 13 -1.44 -21.99 -9.60
CA ASN A 13 -1.00 -21.19 -10.74
C ASN A 13 -0.06 -20.07 -10.22
N PRO A 14 1.24 -20.07 -10.60
CA PRO A 14 2.20 -19.06 -10.17
C PRO A 14 1.78 -17.61 -10.47
N LEU A 15 0.97 -17.40 -11.52
CA LEU A 15 0.42 -16.07 -11.83
C LEU A 15 -0.60 -15.60 -10.80
N ASN A 16 -1.45 -16.50 -10.30
CA ASN A 16 -2.47 -16.16 -9.29
C ASN A 16 -1.83 -15.94 -7.92
N GLU A 17 -0.84 -16.76 -7.55
CA GLU A 17 -0.05 -16.54 -6.33
C GLU A 17 0.66 -15.17 -6.38
N HIS A 18 1.24 -14.82 -7.53
CA HIS A 18 1.88 -13.53 -7.73
C HIS A 18 0.91 -12.34 -7.58
N LEU A 19 -0.27 -12.42 -8.21
CA LEU A 19 -1.30 -11.39 -8.09
C LEU A 19 -1.82 -11.26 -6.65
N MET A 20 -1.89 -12.35 -5.90
CA MET A 20 -2.25 -12.33 -4.48
C MET A 20 -1.22 -11.53 -3.67
N TYR A 21 0.08 -11.81 -3.81
CA TYR A 21 1.11 -11.05 -3.09
C TYR A 21 1.10 -9.56 -3.44
N ILE A 22 0.89 -9.22 -4.71
CA ILE A 22 0.73 -7.82 -5.14
C ILE A 22 -0.47 -7.18 -4.44
N SER A 23 -1.60 -7.86 -4.42
CA SER A 23 -2.82 -7.38 -3.76
C SER A 23 -2.60 -7.16 -2.26
N GLU A 24 -1.89 -8.07 -1.58
CA GLU A 24 -1.56 -7.92 -0.16
C GLU A 24 -0.68 -6.70 0.09
N ILE A 25 0.33 -6.47 -0.75
CA ILE A 25 1.21 -5.30 -0.63
C ILE A 25 0.40 -4.02 -0.83
N LYS A 26 -0.48 -3.97 -1.85
CA LYS A 26 -1.34 -2.81 -2.09
C LYS A 26 -2.27 -2.51 -0.93
N ASN A 27 -2.89 -3.52 -0.34
CA ASN A 27 -3.75 -3.34 0.84
C ASN A 27 -2.96 -2.77 2.03
N LYS A 28 -1.76 -3.29 2.29
CA LYS A 28 -0.88 -2.77 3.35
C LYS A 28 -0.44 -1.33 3.10
N LEU A 29 -0.23 -0.95 1.84
CA LEU A 29 0.07 0.44 1.48
C LEU A 29 -1.10 1.35 1.78
N ILE A 30 -2.33 0.95 1.42
CA ILE A 30 -3.54 1.72 1.74
C ILE A 30 -3.68 1.90 3.26
N GLU A 31 -3.57 0.83 4.04
CA GLU A 31 -3.64 0.90 5.51
C GLU A 31 -2.54 1.83 6.08
N ALA A 32 -1.33 1.78 5.52
CA ALA A 32 -0.23 2.65 5.94
C ALA A 32 -0.50 4.13 5.60
N TYR A 33 -1.14 4.41 4.47
CA TYR A 33 -1.55 5.78 4.10
C TYR A 33 -2.58 6.34 5.06
N GLU A 34 -3.65 5.59 5.33
CA GLU A 34 -4.69 6.00 6.27
C GLU A 34 -4.09 6.30 7.66
N ALA A 35 -3.21 5.43 8.15
CA ALA A 35 -2.52 5.64 9.42
C ALA A 35 -1.60 6.88 9.43
N ILE A 36 -0.98 7.22 8.30
CA ILE A 36 -0.14 8.42 8.15
C ILE A 36 -0.99 9.69 8.10
N GLU A 37 -2.13 9.67 7.44
CA GLU A 37 -3.07 10.80 7.42
C GLU A 37 -3.60 11.09 8.83
N ASP A 38 -3.99 10.06 9.58
CA ASP A 38 -4.40 10.20 10.99
C ASP A 38 -3.28 10.79 11.85
N LEU A 39 -2.06 10.29 11.68
CA LEU A 39 -0.88 10.80 12.40
C LEU A 39 -0.57 12.25 12.04
N TYR A 40 -0.71 12.61 10.76
CA TYR A 40 -0.53 13.98 10.30
C TYR A 40 -1.56 14.91 10.94
N GLY A 41 -2.84 14.53 10.92
CA GLY A 41 -3.91 15.30 11.55
C GLY A 41 -3.66 15.53 13.04
N TYR A 42 -3.17 14.52 13.77
CA TYR A 42 -2.83 14.67 15.19
C TYR A 42 -1.69 15.68 15.43
N TYR A 43 -0.67 15.69 14.56
CA TYR A 43 0.52 16.55 14.69
C TYR A 43 0.49 17.82 13.83
N GLU A 44 -0.65 18.18 13.21
CA GLU A 44 -0.74 19.28 12.24
C GLU A 44 -0.26 20.64 12.81
N HIS A 45 -0.42 20.83 14.12
CA HIS A 45 -0.02 22.03 14.84
C HIS A 45 1.48 22.10 15.15
N ASN A 46 2.22 20.99 14.98
CA ASN A 46 3.66 20.90 15.17
C ASN A 46 4.35 20.76 13.81
N SER A 47 4.81 21.87 13.26
CA SER A 47 5.38 21.95 11.92
C SER A 47 6.57 21.00 11.69
N ASN A 48 7.38 20.72 12.71
CA ASN A 48 8.49 19.78 12.58
C ASN A 48 8.00 18.34 12.36
N PHE A 49 7.05 17.88 13.18
CA PHE A 49 6.50 16.53 13.02
C PHE A 49 5.64 16.41 11.76
N ALA A 50 4.78 17.40 11.49
CA ALA A 50 3.96 17.46 10.28
C ALA A 50 4.81 17.31 9.00
N ASN A 51 5.94 18.04 8.91
CA ASN A 51 6.86 17.93 7.78
C ASN A 51 7.50 16.53 7.65
N GLN A 52 7.89 15.92 8.77
CA GLN A 52 8.45 14.56 8.77
C GLN A 52 7.42 13.52 8.32
N ILE A 53 6.16 13.67 8.76
CA ILE A 53 5.05 12.78 8.40
C ILE A 53 4.71 12.92 6.90
N ILE A 54 4.68 14.15 6.37
CA ILE A 54 4.53 14.40 4.92
C ILE A 54 5.63 13.70 4.12
N HIS A 55 6.88 13.76 4.56
CA HIS A 55 7.98 13.04 3.89
C HIS A 55 7.82 11.53 3.92
N LEU A 56 7.18 10.97 4.95
CA LEU A 56 6.87 9.55 5.01
C LEU A 56 5.78 9.18 3.98
N ALA A 57 4.74 10.01 3.84
CA ALA A 57 3.69 9.84 2.84
C ALA A 57 4.27 9.80 1.41
N TYR A 58 5.17 10.73 1.06
CA TYR A 58 5.82 10.75 -0.25
C TYR A 58 6.66 9.49 -0.54
N LYS A 59 7.32 8.93 0.48
CA LYS A 59 8.07 7.67 0.30
C LYS A 59 7.15 6.50 0.00
N LEU A 60 5.99 6.43 0.64
CA LEU A 60 4.99 5.40 0.32
C LEU A 60 4.44 5.56 -1.10
N GLU A 61 4.29 6.80 -1.58
CA GLU A 61 3.82 7.07 -2.94
C GLU A 61 4.79 6.60 -3.99
N TYR A 62 6.07 6.85 -3.73
CA TYR A 62 7.14 6.34 -4.55
C TYR A 62 7.15 4.80 -4.58
N ILE A 63 7.01 4.14 -3.43
CA ILE A 63 6.94 2.66 -3.37
C ILE A 63 5.72 2.12 -4.14
N ASN A 64 4.55 2.75 -4.00
CA ASN A 64 3.34 2.34 -4.73
C ASN A 64 3.52 2.49 -6.25
N LYS A 65 4.16 3.58 -6.68
CA LYS A 65 4.50 3.79 -8.09
C LYS A 65 5.47 2.72 -8.60
N ASP A 66 6.57 2.46 -7.89
CA ASP A 66 7.54 1.43 -8.26
C ASP A 66 6.88 0.05 -8.36
N LEU A 67 5.96 -0.29 -7.45
CA LEU A 67 5.20 -1.53 -7.51
C LEU A 67 4.30 -1.61 -8.76
N ASN A 68 3.60 -0.53 -9.11
CA ASN A 68 2.78 -0.51 -10.33
C ASN A 68 3.64 -0.67 -11.59
N GLU A 69 4.81 -0.03 -11.64
CA GLU A 69 5.75 -0.15 -12.76
C GLU A 69 6.34 -1.56 -12.88
N LEU A 70 6.78 -2.15 -11.76
CA LEU A 70 7.34 -3.51 -11.73
C LEU A 70 6.38 -4.58 -12.26
N PHE A 71 5.07 -4.36 -12.09
CA PHE A 71 4.03 -5.32 -12.46
C PHE A 71 3.17 -4.89 -13.66
N GLY A 72 3.47 -3.75 -14.29
CA GLY A 72 2.72 -3.24 -15.45
C GLY A 72 1.23 -3.00 -15.17
N LEU A 73 0.90 -2.51 -13.97
CA LEU A 73 -0.47 -2.35 -13.47
C LEU A 73 -1.10 -0.97 -13.75
N GLU A 74 -0.74 -0.33 -14.87
CA GLU A 74 -1.28 0.98 -15.27
C GLU A 74 -2.77 0.95 -15.68
#